data_AF-H2LEV3-F1
#
_entry.id   AF-H2LEV3-F1
#
_cell.length_a   1.000
_cell.length_b   1.000
_cell.length_c   1.000
_cell.angle_alpha   90.00
_cell.angle_beta   90.00
_cell.angle_gamma   90.00
#
_symmetry.space_group_name_H-M   'P 1'
#
loop_
_entity.id
_entity.type
_entity.pdbx_description
1 polymer ?
#
loop_
_entity_poly.entity_id
_entity_poly.type
_entity_poly.pdbx_seq_one_letter_code
_entity_poly.pdbx_strand_id
1 'polypeptide(L)'
;MEESSCPQQLSERVEEDNFNEKNTNAALGEASSQMSNTDGVNKPAEETNVQYNRLKLFDKVMQKSLKKFVEIASDKGFASMFRPLYKKNPQKMESIHKKFAEELQKTIQEDISRLTEEGMLEFKLNELDKLEDAAKNDPNPAWRPSGIPEQDFCSFLMPYYQKQEAFLRLELKKIQAENAALAQKVQAGRENIAQTEQRISTAVNEWKAAVAEFEKLSSSLCPADVFDV
;
A
#
# COMPACT_ATOMS: atom_id res chain seq x y z
N MET A 1 -3.07 -32.49 33.49
CA MET A 1 -3.87 -31.68 34.42
C MET A 1 -2.92 -30.72 35.09
N GLU A 2 -2.89 -29.48 34.62
CA GLU A 2 -3.04 -28.28 35.43
C GLU A 2 -3.06 -27.10 34.45
N GLU A 3 -4.23 -26.46 34.41
CA GLU A 3 -4.47 -25.12 33.88
C GLU A 3 -3.62 -24.12 34.71
N SER A 4 -3.30 -22.89 34.35
CA SER A 4 -4.07 -21.84 33.71
C SER A 4 -3.17 -20.60 33.68
N SER A 5 -3.40 -19.71 32.73
CA SER A 5 -3.72 -18.30 33.00
C SER A 5 -2.96 -17.31 32.12
N CYS A 6 -3.72 -16.71 31.22
CA CYS A 6 -3.38 -15.61 30.35
C CYS A 6 -3.80 -14.29 31.03
N PRO A 7 -3.04 -13.19 30.89
CA PRO A 7 -3.58 -11.86 31.09
C PRO A 7 -3.77 -11.10 29.76
N GLN A 8 -5.05 -10.91 29.46
CA GLN A 8 -5.74 -9.73 28.91
C GLN A 8 -4.93 -8.54 28.33
N GLN A 9 -5.25 -8.26 27.06
CA GLN A 9 -5.61 -6.96 26.46
C GLN A 9 -5.08 -5.66 27.11
N LEU A 10 -4.24 -4.94 26.36
CA LEU A 10 -4.22 -3.48 26.35
C LEU A 10 -4.58 -2.97 24.95
N SER A 11 -5.74 -2.34 24.87
CA SER A 11 -6.21 -1.55 23.74
C SER A 11 -5.86 -0.08 23.98
N GLU A 12 -5.13 0.58 23.08
CA GLU A 12 -5.18 2.04 23.00
C GLU A 12 -4.84 2.57 21.60
N ARG A 13 -5.91 3.10 20.98
CA ARG A 13 -6.06 4.22 20.04
C ARG A 13 -4.92 4.57 19.07
N VAL A 14 -5.22 4.37 17.79
CA VAL A 14 -4.58 5.08 16.67
C VAL A 14 -5.29 6.42 16.50
N GLU A 15 -4.57 7.52 16.68
CA GLU A 15 -4.99 8.86 16.23
C GLU A 15 -4.32 9.13 14.87
N GLU A 16 -5.16 9.31 13.86
CA GLU A 16 -4.80 9.78 12.52
C GLU A 16 -4.75 11.32 12.55
N ASP A 17 -3.58 11.91 12.30
CA ASP A 17 -3.48 13.34 12.02
C ASP A 17 -3.05 13.58 10.57
N ASN A 18 -3.98 14.21 9.85
CA ASN A 18 -3.88 14.73 8.49
C ASN A 18 -2.77 15.77 8.36
N PHE A 19 -1.86 15.61 7.41
CA PHE A 19 -0.98 16.70 6.97
C PHE A 19 -1.40 17.21 5.59
N ASN A 20 -1.89 18.44 5.59
CA ASN A 20 -2.43 19.18 4.45
C ASN A 20 -1.27 19.89 3.75
N GLU A 21 -0.92 19.49 2.52
CA GLU A 21 0.21 20.08 1.78
C GLU A 21 -0.26 21.34 1.01
N LYS A 22 0.29 22.48 1.41
CA LYS A 22 -0.05 23.81 0.88
C LYS A 22 0.97 24.20 -0.19
N ASN A 23 0.48 24.34 -1.42
CA ASN A 23 1.17 24.90 -2.58
C ASN A 23 1.92 26.22 -2.27
N THR A 24 3.18 26.31 -2.70
CA THR A 24 3.87 27.57 -2.99
C THR A 24 4.72 27.46 -4.24
N ASN A 25 4.26 28.12 -5.32
CA ASN A 25 5.00 28.35 -6.55
C ASN A 25 5.70 29.72 -6.48
N ALA A 26 6.96 29.80 -6.93
CA ALA A 26 7.65 31.02 -7.36
C ALA A 26 8.79 30.59 -8.31
N ALA A 27 8.67 30.75 -9.64
CA ALA A 27 8.74 31.95 -10.48
C ALA A 27 10.16 32.52 -10.68
N LEU A 28 10.71 32.35 -11.90
CA LEU A 28 11.60 33.25 -12.66
C LEU A 28 11.90 32.56 -14.02
N GLY A 29 11.83 33.16 -15.22
CA GLY A 29 11.69 34.55 -15.61
C GLY A 29 11.29 34.69 -17.09
N GLU A 30 11.33 35.95 -17.54
CA GLU A 30 10.63 36.59 -18.66
C GLU A 30 11.16 36.26 -20.08
N ALA A 31 10.30 36.41 -21.11
CA ALA A 31 10.47 37.41 -22.19
C ALA A 31 9.48 37.21 -23.37
N SER A 32 8.58 38.19 -23.50
CA SER A 32 8.03 38.91 -24.66
C SER A 32 8.17 38.42 -26.13
N SER A 33 7.05 38.62 -26.86
CA SER A 33 6.88 39.16 -28.24
C SER A 33 6.37 38.27 -29.39
N GLN A 34 5.06 38.44 -29.65
CA GLN A 34 4.31 38.62 -30.90
C GLN A 34 4.69 37.91 -32.23
N MET A 35 3.68 37.17 -32.70
CA MET A 35 3.06 37.09 -34.05
C MET A 35 3.89 36.71 -35.28
N SER A 36 3.51 35.57 -35.88
CA SER A 36 3.09 35.51 -37.30
C SER A 36 2.34 34.20 -37.60
N ASN A 37 1.19 34.35 -38.25
CA ASN A 37 0.37 33.25 -38.77
C ASN A 37 1.05 32.61 -39.98
N THR A 38 1.03 31.28 -40.07
CA THR A 38 0.91 30.57 -41.36
C THR A 38 0.27 29.21 -41.14
N ASP A 39 -0.76 28.95 -41.94
CA ASP A 39 -1.51 27.70 -42.12
C ASP A 39 -0.63 26.45 -42.19
N GLY A 40 -1.11 25.36 -41.59
CA GLY A 40 -0.63 24.02 -41.95
C GLY A 40 -0.81 22.95 -40.88
N VAL A 41 -1.94 22.24 -40.97
CA VAL A 41 -2.01 20.78 -40.75
C VAL A 41 -1.68 20.28 -39.33
N ASN A 42 -2.73 20.15 -38.52
CA ASN A 42 -3.16 18.90 -37.86
C ASN A 42 -4.06 19.27 -36.67
N LYS A 43 -5.36 19.31 -36.94
CA LYS A 43 -6.35 19.18 -35.88
C LYS A 43 -6.11 17.80 -35.25
N PRO A 44 -5.75 17.68 -33.96
CA PRO A 44 -5.90 16.38 -33.33
C PRO A 44 -7.39 16.10 -33.41
N ALA A 45 -7.75 15.06 -34.14
CA ALA A 45 -9.04 14.46 -33.95
C ALA A 45 -9.09 14.14 -32.46
N GLU A 46 -9.80 14.98 -31.70
CA GLU A 46 -10.40 14.57 -30.45
C GLU A 46 -11.29 13.40 -30.85
N GLU A 47 -10.70 12.20 -30.81
CA GLU A 47 -11.42 10.98 -30.60
C GLU A 47 -12.19 11.22 -29.30
N THR A 48 -13.39 11.74 -29.48
CA THR A 48 -14.48 11.65 -28.54
C THR A 48 -14.76 10.17 -28.41
N ASN A 49 -13.89 9.48 -27.68
CA ASN A 49 -14.07 8.13 -27.22
C ASN A 49 -15.28 8.21 -26.30
N VAL A 50 -16.46 8.08 -26.90
CA VAL A 50 -17.70 7.86 -26.19
C VAL A 50 -17.48 6.55 -25.47
N GLN A 51 -17.11 6.62 -24.20
CA GLN A 51 -16.87 5.47 -23.33
C GLN A 51 -18.18 4.66 -23.33
N TYR A 52 -18.22 3.60 -24.14
CA TYR A 52 -19.41 2.77 -24.26
C TYR A 52 -19.52 1.95 -22.99
N ASN A 53 -20.59 2.16 -22.22
CA ASN A 53 -20.89 1.34 -21.05
C ASN A 53 -20.94 -0.14 -21.47
N ARG A 54 -20.03 -0.95 -20.91
CA ARG A 54 -19.85 -2.35 -21.32
C ARG A 54 -21.10 -3.19 -21.13
N LEU A 55 -21.89 -2.89 -20.09
CA LEU A 55 -23.17 -3.56 -19.84
C LEU A 55 -24.18 -3.31 -20.96
N LYS A 56 -24.36 -2.05 -21.40
CA LYS A 56 -25.23 -1.74 -22.55
C LYS A 56 -24.78 -2.44 -23.84
N LEU A 57 -23.48 -2.56 -24.05
CA LEU A 57 -22.94 -3.28 -25.19
C LEU A 57 -23.26 -4.78 -25.08
N PHE A 58 -23.05 -5.37 -23.90
CA PHE A 58 -23.42 -6.76 -23.60
C PHE A 58 -24.90 -7.02 -23.88
N ASP A 59 -25.81 -6.22 -23.32
CA ASP A 59 -27.26 -6.36 -23.52
C ASP A 59 -27.63 -6.31 -25.00
N LYS A 60 -27.06 -5.36 -25.73
CA LYS A 60 -27.30 -5.19 -27.16
C LYS A 60 -26.83 -6.41 -27.96
N VAL A 61 -25.65 -6.95 -27.64
CA VAL A 61 -25.09 -8.13 -28.31
C VAL A 61 -25.93 -9.37 -28.01
N MET A 62 -26.34 -9.56 -26.76
CA MET A 62 -27.17 -10.70 -26.34
C MET A 62 -28.54 -10.67 -27.00
N GLN A 63 -29.23 -9.52 -26.97
CA GLN A 63 -30.53 -9.36 -27.63
C GLN A 63 -30.45 -9.58 -29.14
N LYS A 64 -29.43 -9.03 -29.81
CA LYS A 64 -29.22 -9.21 -31.25
C LYS A 64 -28.94 -10.67 -31.61
N SER A 65 -28.16 -11.36 -30.77
CA SER A 65 -27.83 -12.78 -30.96
C SER A 65 -29.07 -13.66 -30.79
N LEU A 66 -29.87 -13.43 -29.75
CA LEU A 66 -31.12 -14.14 -29.51
C LEU A 66 -32.12 -13.94 -30.66
N LYS A 67 -32.28 -12.70 -31.11
CA LYS A 67 -33.13 -12.40 -32.27
C LYS A 67 -32.69 -13.19 -33.52
N LYS A 68 -31.39 -13.17 -33.83
CA LYS A 68 -30.84 -13.90 -34.98
C LYS A 68 -31.03 -15.41 -34.84
N PHE A 69 -30.94 -15.95 -33.63
CA PHE A 69 -31.19 -17.36 -33.35
C PHE A 69 -32.66 -17.74 -33.60
N VAL A 70 -33.61 -16.93 -33.13
CA VAL A 70 -35.05 -17.13 -33.38
C VAL A 70 -35.39 -17.00 -34.86
N GLU A 71 -34.72 -16.11 -35.61
CA GLU A 71 -34.87 -15.99 -37.06
C GLU A 71 -34.47 -17.28 -37.81
N ILE A 72 -33.49 -18.04 -37.32
CA ILE A 72 -33.14 -19.35 -37.90
C ILE A 72 -34.27 -20.35 -37.70
N ALA A 73 -34.93 -20.31 -36.54
CA ALA A 73 -36.13 -21.10 -36.24
C ALA A 73 -37.40 -20.53 -36.90
N SER A 74 -37.28 -19.80 -38.03
CA SER A 74 -38.41 -19.22 -38.75
C SER A 74 -39.49 -20.24 -39.11
N ASP A 75 -40.73 -19.75 -39.24
CA ASP A 75 -41.89 -20.55 -39.62
C ASP A 75 -41.69 -21.27 -40.95
N LYS A 76 -41.01 -20.65 -41.94
CA LYS A 76 -40.67 -21.31 -43.21
C LYS A 76 -39.78 -22.54 -43.01
N GLY A 77 -38.76 -22.41 -42.15
CA GLY A 77 -37.87 -23.52 -41.80
C GLY A 77 -38.65 -24.64 -41.12
N PHE A 78 -39.45 -24.29 -40.12
CA PHE A 78 -40.26 -25.23 -39.35
C PHE A 78 -41.32 -25.95 -40.21
N ALA A 79 -42.04 -25.22 -41.05
CA ALA A 79 -43.02 -25.77 -41.98
C ALA A 79 -42.41 -26.70 -43.04
N SER A 80 -41.20 -26.39 -43.51
CA SER A 80 -40.49 -27.22 -44.47
C SER A 80 -40.05 -28.57 -43.91
N MET A 81 -39.82 -28.67 -42.60
CA MET A 81 -39.42 -29.89 -41.88
C MET A 81 -40.63 -30.75 -41.49
N PHE A 82 -41.75 -30.12 -41.13
CA PHE A 82 -42.99 -30.79 -40.69
C PHE A 82 -44.12 -30.78 -41.73
N ARG A 83 -43.79 -30.82 -43.04
CA ARG A 83 -44.77 -30.68 -44.14
C ARG A 83 -46.01 -31.57 -44.03
N PRO A 84 -45.91 -32.88 -43.70
CA PRO A 84 -47.09 -33.74 -43.62
C PRO A 84 -48.11 -33.25 -42.59
N LEU A 85 -47.64 -32.66 -41.49
CA LEU A 85 -48.48 -32.16 -40.41
C LEU A 85 -49.12 -30.80 -40.77
N TYR A 86 -48.34 -29.91 -41.39
CA TYR A 86 -48.85 -28.63 -41.89
C TYR A 86 -49.95 -28.81 -42.95
N LYS A 87 -49.84 -29.82 -43.84
CA LYS A 87 -50.91 -30.16 -44.80
C LYS A 87 -52.21 -30.62 -44.13
N LYS A 88 -52.10 -31.24 -42.95
CA LYS A 88 -53.25 -31.81 -42.23
C LYS A 88 -53.96 -30.77 -41.37
N ASN A 89 -53.23 -29.86 -40.74
CA ASN A 89 -53.79 -28.76 -39.97
C ASN A 89 -52.82 -27.57 -39.85
N PRO A 90 -52.83 -26.62 -40.80
CA PRO A 90 -51.88 -25.52 -40.83
C PRO A 90 -52.05 -24.57 -39.62
N GLN A 91 -53.29 -24.23 -39.27
CA GLN A 91 -53.58 -23.33 -38.14
C GLN A 91 -53.07 -23.86 -36.80
N LYS A 92 -53.27 -25.16 -36.52
CA LYS A 92 -52.75 -25.76 -35.29
C LYS A 92 -51.23 -25.76 -35.27
N MET A 93 -50.60 -26.03 -36.41
CA MET A 93 -49.14 -26.10 -36.48
C MET A 93 -48.47 -24.72 -36.38
N GLU A 94 -49.03 -23.70 -37.02
CA GLU A 94 -48.61 -22.30 -36.84
C GLU A 94 -48.72 -21.88 -35.36
N SER A 95 -49.80 -22.28 -34.67
CA SER A 95 -49.94 -22.01 -33.23
C SER A 95 -48.87 -22.72 -32.40
N ILE A 96 -48.52 -23.97 -32.75
CA ILE A 96 -47.45 -24.72 -32.07
C ILE A 96 -46.09 -24.05 -32.30
N HIS A 97 -45.77 -23.66 -33.54
CA HIS A 97 -44.52 -22.98 -33.86
C HIS A 97 -44.39 -21.65 -33.11
N LYS A 98 -45.45 -20.85 -33.11
CA LYS A 98 -45.49 -19.58 -32.37
C LYS A 98 -45.22 -19.79 -30.88
N LYS A 99 -45.90 -20.73 -30.24
CA LYS A 99 -45.68 -21.07 -28.82
C LYS A 99 -44.26 -21.54 -28.55
N PHE A 100 -43.74 -22.42 -29.40
CA PHE A 100 -42.37 -22.91 -29.29
C PHE A 100 -41.34 -21.77 -29.37
N ALA A 101 -41.49 -20.85 -30.34
CA ALA A 101 -40.57 -19.73 -30.51
C ALA A 101 -40.65 -18.74 -29.33
N GLU A 102 -41.86 -18.45 -28.85
CA GLU A 102 -42.09 -17.57 -27.69
C GLU A 102 -41.51 -18.17 -26.41
N GLU A 103 -41.77 -19.45 -26.14
CA GLU A 103 -41.24 -20.16 -24.98
C GLU A 103 -39.71 -20.26 -25.04
N LEU A 104 -39.14 -20.64 -26.19
CA LEU A 104 -37.69 -20.72 -26.37
C LEU A 104 -37.00 -19.37 -26.14
N GLN A 105 -37.54 -18.30 -26.73
CA GLN A 105 -37.01 -16.95 -26.56
C GLN A 105 -37.10 -16.51 -25.09
N LYS A 106 -38.25 -16.76 -24.44
CA LYS A 106 -38.47 -16.41 -23.04
C LYS A 106 -37.51 -17.15 -22.12
N THR A 107 -37.40 -18.47 -22.25
CA THR A 107 -36.51 -19.28 -21.41
C THR A 107 -35.05 -18.87 -21.57
N ILE A 108 -34.58 -18.63 -22.80
CA ILE A 108 -33.19 -18.15 -23.01
C ILE A 108 -33.01 -16.77 -22.39
N GLN A 109 -33.98 -15.86 -22.52
CA GLN A 109 -33.90 -14.52 -21.92
C GLN A 109 -33.86 -14.58 -20.39
N GLU A 110 -34.69 -15.42 -19.78
CA GLU A 110 -34.71 -15.65 -18.33
C GLU A 110 -33.39 -16.27 -17.84
N ASP A 111 -32.83 -17.22 -18.60
CA ASP A 111 -31.53 -17.82 -18.30
C ASP A 111 -30.39 -16.81 -18.40
N ILE A 112 -30.39 -15.94 -19.43
CA ILE A 112 -29.39 -14.87 -19.55
C ILE A 112 -29.49 -13.90 -18.37
N SER A 113 -30.70 -13.46 -18.02
CA SER A 113 -30.91 -12.56 -16.88
C SER A 113 -30.42 -13.21 -15.58
N ARG A 114 -30.78 -14.48 -15.34
CA ARG A 114 -30.34 -15.22 -14.16
C ARG A 114 -28.81 -15.34 -14.11
N LEU A 115 -28.15 -15.73 -15.20
CA LEU A 115 -26.68 -15.82 -15.26
C LEU A 115 -25.99 -14.45 -15.09
N THR A 116 -26.63 -13.39 -15.58
CA THR A 116 -26.13 -12.02 -15.42
C THR A 116 -26.18 -11.58 -13.95
N GLU A 117 -27.26 -11.91 -13.25
CA GLU A 117 -27.45 -11.64 -11.82
C GLU A 117 -26.52 -12.52 -10.95
N GLU A 118 -26.49 -13.83 -11.17
CA GLU A 118 -25.60 -14.78 -10.49
C GLU A 118 -24.13 -14.40 -10.64
N GLY A 119 -23.73 -14.00 -11.85
CA GLY A 119 -22.38 -13.54 -12.15
C GLY A 119 -22.06 -12.13 -11.63
N MET A 120 -23.04 -11.41 -11.08
CA MET A 120 -22.95 -9.99 -10.73
C MET A 120 -22.33 -9.16 -11.86
N LEU A 121 -22.75 -9.44 -13.10
CA LEU A 121 -22.05 -8.93 -14.28
C LEU A 121 -22.18 -7.42 -14.42
N GLU A 122 -23.33 -6.85 -14.03
CA GLU A 122 -23.53 -5.40 -13.98
C GLU A 122 -22.47 -4.71 -13.11
N PHE A 123 -22.28 -5.19 -11.88
CA PHE A 123 -21.26 -4.65 -10.98
C PHE A 123 -19.86 -4.79 -11.58
N LYS A 124 -19.49 -5.99 -12.06
CA LYS A 124 -18.14 -6.25 -12.59
C LYS A 124 -17.81 -5.42 -13.84
N LEU A 125 -18.76 -5.26 -14.76
CA LEU A 125 -18.57 -4.47 -15.97
C LEU A 125 -18.50 -2.97 -15.65
N ASN A 126 -19.31 -2.48 -14.71
CA ASN A 126 -19.24 -1.09 -14.26
C ASN A 126 -17.93 -0.80 -13.51
N GLU A 127 -17.44 -1.71 -12.68
CA GLU A 127 -16.12 -1.57 -12.04
C GLU A 127 -14.99 -1.59 -13.08
N LEU A 128 -15.09 -2.42 -14.12
CA LEU A 128 -14.11 -2.44 -15.19
C LEU A 128 -14.09 -1.11 -15.98
N ASP A 129 -15.25 -0.51 -16.23
CA ASP A 129 -15.35 0.83 -16.84
C ASP A 129 -14.62 1.87 -15.97
N LYS A 130 -14.82 1.85 -14.64
CA LYS A 130 -14.12 2.76 -13.70
C LYS A 130 -12.61 2.53 -13.66
N LEU A 131 -12.16 1.28 -13.68
CA LEU A 131 -10.73 0.94 -13.66
C LEU A 131 -10.03 1.40 -14.94
N GLU A 132 -10.68 1.24 -16.10
CA GLU A 132 -10.16 1.76 -17.36
C GLU A 132 -10.08 3.28 -17.35
N ASP A 133 -11.12 3.97 -16.88
CA ASP A 133 -11.13 5.43 -16.77
C ASP A 133 -10.01 5.95 -15.84
N ALA A 134 -9.79 5.27 -14.71
CA ALA A 134 -8.71 5.60 -13.77
C ALA A 134 -7.31 5.41 -14.37
N ALA A 135 -7.13 4.41 -15.24
CA ALA A 135 -5.85 4.06 -15.86
C ALA A 135 -5.62 4.74 -17.22
N LYS A 136 -6.62 5.46 -17.78
CA LYS A 136 -6.63 5.97 -19.15
C LYS A 136 -5.42 6.84 -19.53
N ASN A 137 -4.87 7.55 -18.56
CA ASN A 137 -3.76 8.49 -18.76
C ASN A 137 -2.40 7.93 -18.30
N ASP A 138 -2.33 6.69 -17.81
CA ASP A 138 -1.06 6.07 -17.43
C ASP A 138 -0.33 5.58 -18.70
N PRO A 139 0.83 6.17 -19.06
CA PRO A 139 1.58 5.74 -20.24
C PRO A 139 2.27 4.39 -20.05
N ASN A 140 2.35 3.88 -18.81
CA ASN A 140 3.05 2.66 -18.52
C ASN A 140 2.20 1.42 -18.86
N PRO A 141 2.82 0.33 -19.31
CA PRO A 141 2.12 -0.93 -19.46
C PRO A 141 1.59 -1.40 -18.12
N ALA A 142 0.30 -1.76 -18.07
CA ALA A 142 -0.31 -2.30 -16.87
C ALA A 142 0.38 -3.60 -16.43
N TRP A 143 0.59 -3.76 -15.12
CA TRP A 143 1.21 -4.95 -14.55
C TRP A 143 0.45 -6.23 -14.95
N ARG A 144 1.20 -7.30 -15.19
CA ARG A 144 0.68 -8.65 -15.45
C ARG A 144 1.48 -9.63 -14.60
N PRO A 145 0.84 -10.67 -14.03
CA PRO A 145 1.55 -11.72 -13.32
C PRO A 145 2.66 -12.29 -14.19
N SER A 146 3.87 -12.35 -13.67
CA SER A 146 5.03 -12.93 -14.36
C SER A 146 4.91 -14.45 -14.51
N GLY A 147 4.07 -15.08 -13.68
CA GLY A 147 3.99 -16.53 -13.54
C GLY A 147 5.00 -17.08 -12.54
N ILE A 148 5.81 -16.21 -11.92
CA ILE A 148 6.77 -16.53 -10.86
C ILE A 148 6.21 -15.95 -9.56
N PRO A 149 5.60 -16.78 -8.68
CA PRO A 149 4.94 -16.29 -7.48
C PRO A 149 5.83 -15.41 -6.62
N GLU A 150 7.09 -15.78 -6.40
CA GLU A 150 8.03 -15.05 -5.57
C GLU A 150 8.19 -13.59 -6.05
N GLN A 151 8.29 -13.39 -7.37
CA GLN A 151 8.42 -12.06 -7.97
C GLN A 151 7.11 -11.27 -7.86
N ASP A 152 5.97 -11.92 -8.11
CA ASP A 152 4.66 -11.28 -8.08
C ASP A 152 4.32 -10.84 -6.64
N PHE A 153 4.67 -11.65 -5.64
CA PHE A 153 4.48 -11.34 -4.21
C PHE A 153 5.39 -10.20 -3.73
N CYS A 154 6.64 -10.13 -4.22
CA CYS A 154 7.54 -9.04 -3.86
C CYS A 154 6.94 -7.66 -4.19
N SER A 155 6.24 -7.52 -5.33
CA SER A 155 5.63 -6.23 -5.71
C SER A 155 4.60 -5.73 -4.68
N PHE A 156 3.82 -6.65 -4.11
CA PHE A 156 2.80 -6.35 -3.10
C PHE A 156 3.40 -6.10 -1.72
N LEU A 157 4.43 -6.86 -1.33
CA LEU A 157 5.04 -6.76 0.01
C LEU A 157 6.02 -5.60 0.16
N MET A 158 6.64 -5.15 -0.95
CA MET A 158 7.68 -4.13 -0.92
C MET A 158 7.28 -2.84 -0.16
N PRO A 159 6.07 -2.25 -0.36
CA PRO A 159 5.68 -1.05 0.34
C PRO A 159 5.62 -1.22 1.87
N TYR A 160 5.27 -2.42 2.36
CA TYR A 160 5.21 -2.71 3.79
C TYR A 160 6.62 -2.80 4.38
N TYR A 161 7.53 -3.51 3.72
CA TYR A 161 8.92 -3.61 4.18
C TYR A 161 9.65 -2.27 4.12
N GLN A 162 9.38 -1.44 3.12
CA GLN A 162 9.91 -0.07 3.07
C GLN A 162 9.45 0.78 4.25
N LYS A 163 8.16 0.69 4.63
CA LYS A 163 7.64 1.39 5.83
C LYS A 163 8.30 0.88 7.11
N GLN A 164 8.44 -0.44 7.25
CA GLN A 164 9.10 -1.04 8.41
C GLN A 164 10.57 -0.65 8.51
N GLU A 165 11.30 -0.67 7.39
CA GLU A 165 12.69 -0.24 7.34
C GLU A 165 12.83 1.23 7.73
N ALA A 166 11.98 2.11 7.22
CA ALA A 166 11.98 3.53 7.56
C ALA A 166 11.76 3.76 9.06
N PHE A 167 10.81 3.03 9.65
CA PHE A 167 10.54 3.08 11.09
C PHE A 167 11.75 2.61 11.92
N LEU A 168 12.32 1.45 11.59
CA LEU A 168 13.48 0.90 12.32
C LEU A 168 14.70 1.81 12.22
N ARG A 169 14.93 2.43 11.07
CA ARG A 169 16.00 3.42 10.89
C ARG A 169 15.83 4.64 11.78
N LEU A 170 14.60 5.09 12.01
CA LEU A 170 14.32 6.20 12.92
C LEU A 170 14.63 5.82 14.38
N GLU A 171 14.14 4.66 14.83
CA GLU A 171 14.35 4.22 16.21
C GLU A 171 15.83 3.92 16.49
N LEU A 172 16.53 3.33 15.52
CA LEU A 172 17.96 3.08 15.63
C LEU A 172 18.77 4.37 15.77
N LYS A 173 18.43 5.42 15.00
CA LYS A 173 19.08 6.73 15.14
C LYS A 173 18.86 7.34 16.52
N LYS A 174 17.65 7.22 17.06
CA LYS A 174 17.31 7.69 18.41
C LYS A 174 18.16 6.99 19.47
N ILE A 175 18.19 5.66 19.46
CA ILE A 175 18.99 4.85 20.39
C ILE A 175 20.48 5.19 20.27
N GLN A 176 21.00 5.37 19.04
CA GLN A 176 22.40 5.74 18.84
C GLN A 176 22.73 7.12 19.42
N ALA A 177 21.84 8.11 19.25
CA ALA A 177 22.04 9.45 19.81
C ALA A 177 22.01 9.43 21.34
N GLU A 178 21.07 8.71 21.94
CA GLU A 178 20.97 8.54 23.39
C GLU A 178 22.20 7.82 23.95
N ASN A 179 22.64 6.74 23.32
CA ASN A 179 23.84 6.01 23.73
C ASN A 179 25.10 6.86 23.61
N ALA A 180 25.25 7.68 22.55
CA ALA A 180 26.37 8.59 22.42
C ALA A 180 26.39 9.63 23.55
N ALA A 181 25.24 10.21 23.87
CA ALA A 181 25.11 11.17 24.98
C ALA A 181 25.44 10.52 26.34
N LEU A 182 24.97 9.29 26.57
CA LEU A 182 25.28 8.53 27.78
C LEU A 182 26.78 8.17 27.86
N ALA A 183 27.39 7.75 26.76
CA ALA A 183 28.81 7.44 26.70
C ALA A 183 29.67 8.66 27.04
N GLN A 184 29.30 9.85 26.53
CA GLN A 184 29.98 11.10 26.89
C GLN A 184 29.87 11.41 28.38
N LYS A 185 28.68 11.23 28.98
CA LYS A 185 28.48 11.44 30.43
C LYS A 185 29.31 10.47 31.27
N VAL A 186 29.37 9.20 30.88
CA VAL A 186 30.19 8.18 31.55
C VAL A 186 31.66 8.54 31.47
N GLN A 187 32.15 8.96 30.30
CA GLN A 187 33.54 9.34 30.10
C GLN A 187 33.92 10.56 30.97
N ALA A 188 33.11 11.61 30.96
CA ALA A 188 33.31 12.77 31.82
C ALA A 188 33.27 12.39 33.32
N GLY A 189 32.38 11.47 33.70
CA GLY A 189 32.34 10.92 35.06
C GLY A 189 33.63 10.20 35.45
N ARG A 190 34.16 9.35 34.57
CA ARG A 190 35.43 8.64 34.79
C ARG A 190 36.61 9.59 34.94
N GLU A 191 36.67 10.63 34.11
CA GLU A 191 37.72 11.65 34.19
C GLU A 191 37.67 12.41 35.53
N ASN A 192 36.46 12.78 35.99
CA ASN A 192 36.29 13.43 37.29
C ASN A 192 36.72 12.53 38.47
N ILE A 193 36.42 11.23 38.40
CA ILE A 193 36.85 10.26 39.41
C ILE A 193 38.38 10.16 39.41
N ALA A 194 39.02 9.97 38.24
CA ALA A 194 40.47 9.88 38.13
C ALA A 194 41.18 11.13 38.66
N GLN A 195 40.67 12.32 38.37
CA GLN A 195 41.21 13.57 38.93
C GLN A 195 41.07 13.64 40.44
N THR A 196 39.94 13.17 40.99
CA THR A 196 39.69 13.16 42.44
C THR A 196 40.61 12.16 43.13
N GLU A 197 40.77 10.96 42.56
CA GLU A 197 41.71 9.95 43.06
C GLU A 197 43.16 10.46 43.07
N GLN A 198 43.57 11.20 42.04
CA GLN A 198 44.88 11.83 41.98
C GLN A 198 45.06 12.87 43.10
N ARG A 199 44.07 13.76 43.30
CA ARG A 199 44.11 14.77 44.37
C ARG A 199 44.20 14.13 45.76
N ILE A 200 43.41 13.08 46.01
CA ILE A 200 43.45 12.32 47.26
C ILE A 200 44.84 11.71 47.44
N SER A 201 45.40 11.08 46.40
CA SER A 201 46.72 10.46 46.46
C SER A 201 47.83 11.47 46.77
N THR A 202 47.80 12.65 46.13
CA THR A 202 48.75 13.73 46.40
C THR A 202 48.62 14.22 47.84
N ALA A 203 47.40 14.51 48.31
CA ALA A 203 47.18 14.93 49.70
C ALA A 203 47.67 13.86 50.69
N VAL A 204 47.36 12.59 50.47
CA VAL A 204 47.85 11.49 51.33
C VAL A 204 49.38 11.46 51.36
N ASN A 205 50.06 11.67 50.22
CA ASN A 205 51.52 11.70 50.16
C ASN A 205 52.11 12.93 50.88
N GLU A 206 51.50 14.10 50.74
CA GLU A 206 51.90 15.32 51.45
C GLU A 206 51.76 15.14 52.97
N TRP A 207 50.64 14.58 53.43
CA TRP A 207 50.43 14.27 54.84
C TRP A 207 51.46 13.28 55.38
N LYS A 208 51.75 12.21 54.64
CA LYS A 208 52.81 11.25 55.01
C LYS A 208 54.18 11.93 55.14
N ALA A 209 54.53 12.81 54.21
CA ALA A 209 55.79 13.56 54.27
C ALA A 209 55.84 14.49 55.49
N ALA A 210 54.76 15.23 55.77
CA ALA A 210 54.69 16.12 56.93
C ALA A 210 54.81 15.35 58.27
N VAL A 211 54.17 14.19 58.39
CA VAL A 211 54.29 13.32 59.56
C VAL A 211 55.72 12.82 59.73
N ALA A 212 56.37 12.36 58.64
CA ALA A 212 57.76 11.90 58.70
C ALA A 212 58.74 13.02 59.13
N GLU A 213 58.56 14.25 58.64
CA GLU A 213 59.37 15.41 59.07
C GLU A 213 59.12 15.74 60.55
N PHE A 214 57.87 15.66 61.02
CA PHE A 214 57.55 15.85 62.43
C PHE A 214 58.20 14.79 63.32
N GLU A 215 58.13 13.51 62.94
CA GLU A 215 58.78 12.41 63.68
C GLU A 215 60.30 12.63 63.78
N LYS A 216 60.93 13.08 62.68
CA LYS A 216 62.34 13.42 62.64
C LYS A 216 62.70 14.60 63.57
N LEU A 217 61.89 15.66 63.57
CA LEU A 217 62.07 16.81 64.47
C LEU A 217 61.89 16.42 65.93
N SER A 218 60.84 15.66 66.25
CA SER A 218 60.57 15.14 67.59
C SER A 218 61.75 14.31 68.11
N SER A 219 62.28 13.41 67.28
CA SER A 219 63.46 12.60 67.61
C SER A 219 64.73 13.43 67.84
N SER A 220 64.85 14.60 67.22
CA SER A 220 65.98 15.52 67.42
C SER A 220 65.85 16.40 68.67
N LEU A 221 64.64 16.60 69.19
CA LEU A 221 64.35 17.44 70.37
C LEU A 221 64.32 16.65 71.68
N CYS A 222 64.20 15.32 71.61
CA CYS A 222 64.40 14.43 72.75
C CYS A 222 65.85 13.92 72.75
N PRO A 223 66.78 14.53 73.50
CA PRO A 223 68.10 13.94 73.67
C PRO A 223 67.93 12.59 74.38
N ALA A 224 68.34 11.51 73.70
CA ALA A 224 68.67 10.27 74.38
C ALA A 224 69.92 10.54 75.23
N ASP A 225 69.71 10.93 76.49
CA ASP A 225 70.59 10.77 77.66
C ASP A 225 70.39 11.92 78.67
N VAL A 226 69.34 11.86 79.48
CA VAL A 226 69.38 12.33 80.89
C VAL A 226 68.32 11.55 81.68
N PHE A 227 68.61 10.30 82.03
CA PHE A 227 68.17 9.68 83.29
C PHE A 227 69.11 8.52 83.58
N ASP A 228 70.24 8.85 84.22
CA ASP A 228 71.13 7.87 84.83
C ASP A 228 71.48 8.39 86.23
N VAL A 229 70.56 8.19 87.18
CA VAL A 229 70.75 8.13 88.66
C VAL A 229 69.63 7.29 89.26
#